data_AF-A0A954ZYM2-F1
#
_entry.id   AF-A0A954ZYM2-F1
#
_cell.length_a   1.000
_cell.length_b   1.000
_cell.length_c   1.000
_cell.angle_alpha   90.00
_cell.angle_beta   90.00
_cell.angle_gamma   90.00
#
_symmetry.space_group_name_H-M   'P 1'
#
loop_
_entity.id
_entity.type
_entity.pdbx_description
1 polymer ?
#
loop_
_entity_poly.entity_id
_entity_poly.type
_entity_poly.pdbx_seq_one_letter_code
_entity_poly.pdbx_strand_id
1 'polypeptide(L)'
;MSTNPENQSAGTSNLPPCPKAAAKICCEELTKFTIDYMDGELDPEVKRHFDSHLAFCPECKSFFDAYQCAVRMGKDCMCTGEPIHRKAPESLIKAVLKARGKCCGEKPKSDPDCGCH
;
A
#
# COMPACT_ATOMS: atom_id res chain seq x y z
N MET A 1 -34.90 -20.57 -20.30
CA MET A 1 -34.83 -21.25 -19.00
C MET A 1 -33.36 -21.41 -18.69
N SER A 2 -32.88 -20.67 -17.69
CA SER A 2 -31.47 -20.38 -17.43
C SER A 2 -30.70 -21.60 -16.95
N THR A 3 -29.63 -21.97 -17.66
CA THR A 3 -28.60 -22.85 -17.12
C THR A 3 -27.55 -22.01 -16.40
N ASN A 4 -27.49 -22.16 -15.08
CA ASN A 4 -26.35 -21.74 -14.29
C ASN A 4 -25.98 -22.90 -13.36
N PRO A 5 -24.92 -23.65 -13.67
CA PRO A 5 -24.13 -24.33 -12.67
C PRO A 5 -22.75 -23.66 -12.60
N GLU A 6 -22.02 -23.90 -11.50
CA GLU A 6 -20.61 -23.52 -11.33
C GLU A 6 -20.36 -22.14 -10.69
N ASN A 7 -21.18 -21.78 -9.70
CA ASN A 7 -20.62 -21.15 -8.51
C ASN A 7 -19.97 -22.26 -7.66
N GLN A 8 -18.69 -22.52 -7.87
CA GLN A 8 -17.82 -23.28 -6.97
C GLN A 8 -16.35 -23.13 -7.38
N SER A 9 -15.72 -22.09 -6.85
CA SER A 9 -14.28 -22.07 -6.59
C SER A 9 -14.06 -21.18 -5.37
N ALA A 10 -14.52 -21.71 -4.23
CA ALA A 10 -13.91 -21.40 -2.96
C ALA A 10 -12.45 -21.87 -3.10
N GLY A 11 -11.54 -20.94 -3.38
CA GLY A 11 -10.11 -21.15 -3.24
C GLY A 11 -9.84 -21.39 -1.76
N THR A 12 -10.02 -22.63 -1.33
CA THR A 12 -9.64 -23.10 -0.02
C THR A 12 -8.14 -22.89 0.10
N SER A 13 -7.76 -21.88 0.88
CA SER A 13 -6.40 -21.59 1.28
C SER A 13 -5.85 -22.78 2.07
N ASN A 14 -5.34 -23.79 1.37
CA ASN A 14 -4.62 -24.89 1.98
C ASN A 14 -3.17 -24.45 2.21
N LEU A 15 -2.99 -23.52 3.16
CA LEU A 15 -1.68 -23.15 3.65
C LEU A 15 -1.46 -23.83 5.01
N PRO A 16 -0.40 -24.67 5.16
CA PRO A 16 -0.07 -25.24 6.45
C PRO A 16 0.30 -24.13 7.46
N PRO A 17 -0.09 -24.27 8.73
CA PRO A 17 0.08 -23.25 9.75
C PRO A 17 1.55 -23.17 10.19
N CYS A 18 2.16 -21.98 10.06
CA CYS A 18 3.47 -21.72 10.66
C CYS A 18 3.36 -21.82 12.21
N PRO A 19 4.27 -22.52 12.92
CA PRO A 19 3.93 -23.07 14.23
C PRO A 19 4.10 -22.16 15.46
N LYS A 20 4.41 -20.85 15.37
CA LYS A 20 4.52 -19.98 16.57
C LYS A 20 4.18 -18.49 16.33
N ALA A 21 3.00 -18.12 16.83
CA ALA A 21 2.59 -16.88 17.50
C ALA A 21 3.16 -15.51 17.04
N ALA A 22 2.24 -14.65 16.58
CA ALA A 22 2.17 -13.19 16.75
C ALA A 22 3.51 -12.48 17.04
N ALA A 23 4.17 -11.99 15.98
CA ALA A 23 5.17 -10.90 15.97
C ALA A 23 6.27 -11.05 14.89
N LYS A 24 6.19 -12.00 13.94
CA LYS A 24 7.18 -12.08 12.86
C LYS A 24 6.52 -12.47 11.55
N ILE A 25 6.63 -11.57 10.58
CA ILE A 25 6.34 -11.84 9.18
C ILE A 25 7.35 -12.86 8.65
N CYS A 26 6.87 -13.86 7.91
CA CYS A 26 7.72 -14.80 7.18
C CYS A 26 7.96 -14.34 5.73
N CYS A 27 8.90 -14.99 5.03
CA CYS A 27 9.24 -14.61 3.65
C CYS A 27 8.04 -14.68 2.69
N GLU A 28 7.15 -15.65 2.88
CA GLU A 28 5.95 -15.79 2.05
C GLU A 28 4.96 -14.64 2.30
N GLU A 29 4.71 -14.31 3.57
CA GLU A 29 3.85 -13.20 3.95
C GLU A 29 4.42 -11.85 3.48
N LEU A 30 5.74 -11.69 3.47
CA LEU A 30 6.40 -10.48 2.95
C LEU A 30 5.99 -10.17 1.50
N THR A 31 5.90 -11.18 0.65
CA THR A 31 5.44 -10.98 -0.74
C THR A 31 3.98 -10.50 -0.81
N LYS A 32 3.12 -10.95 0.12
CA LYS A 32 1.70 -10.56 0.19
C LYS A 32 1.53 -9.12 0.63
N PHE A 33 2.37 -8.65 1.56
CA PHE A 33 2.32 -7.29 2.11
C PHE A 33 3.15 -6.27 1.32
N THR A 34 3.82 -6.68 0.23
CA THR A 34 4.74 -5.80 -0.51
C THR A 34 4.03 -4.58 -1.12
N ILE A 35 2.82 -4.76 -1.65
CA ILE A 35 2.04 -3.67 -2.27
C ILE A 35 1.57 -2.69 -1.19
N ASP A 36 0.83 -3.19 -0.20
CA ASP A 36 0.31 -2.40 0.91
C ASP A 36 1.43 -1.66 1.68
N TYR A 37 2.65 -2.24 1.74
CA TYR A 37 3.81 -1.61 2.38
C TYR A 37 4.31 -0.41 1.56
N MET A 38 4.32 -0.54 0.22
CA MET A 38 4.70 0.55 -0.68
C MET A 38 3.66 1.68 -0.70
N ASP A 39 2.38 1.34 -0.59
CA ASP A 39 1.28 2.30 -0.56
C ASP A 39 1.09 2.93 0.83
N GLY A 40 1.77 2.40 1.85
CA GLY A 40 1.71 2.93 3.22
C GLY A 40 0.42 2.58 3.95
N GLU A 41 -0.29 1.54 3.48
CA GLU A 41 -1.56 1.06 4.03
C GLU A 41 -1.37 -0.05 5.07
N LEU A 42 -0.13 -0.48 5.30
CA LEU A 42 0.19 -1.44 6.36
C LEU A 42 -0.10 -0.89 7.74
N ASP A 43 -0.73 -1.73 8.57
CA ASP A 43 -0.84 -1.48 10.01
C ASP A 43 0.56 -1.23 10.62
N PRO A 44 0.71 -0.26 11.55
CA PRO A 44 2.01 0.10 12.10
C PRO A 44 2.78 -1.06 12.75
N GLU A 45 2.08 -2.01 13.38
CA GLU A 45 2.69 -3.17 13.99
C GLU A 45 3.23 -4.12 12.91
N VAL A 46 2.42 -4.37 11.87
CA VAL A 46 2.81 -5.21 10.72
C VAL A 46 3.98 -4.59 9.96
N LYS A 47 3.98 -3.26 9.78
CA LYS A 47 5.08 -2.51 9.15
C LYS A 47 6.39 -2.71 9.90
N ARG A 48 6.37 -2.61 11.23
CA ARG A 48 7.57 -2.81 12.06
C ARG A 48 8.14 -4.22 11.92
N HIS A 49 7.28 -5.21 11.76
CA HIS A 49 7.69 -6.60 11.51
C HIS A 49 8.26 -6.77 10.10
N PHE A 50 7.66 -6.13 9.10
CA PHE A 50 8.15 -6.07 7.72
C PHE A 50 9.56 -5.48 7.65
N ASP A 51 9.76 -4.31 8.27
CA ASP A 51 11.06 -3.62 8.35
C ASP A 51 12.12 -4.49 9.03
N SER A 52 11.74 -5.12 10.15
CA SER A 52 12.63 -6.05 10.85
C SER A 52 13.02 -7.22 9.96
N HIS A 53 12.10 -7.79 9.20
CA HIS A 53 12.39 -8.93 8.34
C HIS A 53 13.33 -8.55 7.19
N LEU A 54 13.09 -7.42 6.52
CA LEU A 54 13.98 -6.90 5.49
C LEU A 54 15.40 -6.63 6.01
N ALA A 55 15.54 -6.25 7.28
CA ALA A 55 16.85 -6.03 7.89
C ALA A 55 17.64 -7.32 8.15
N PHE A 56 16.97 -8.45 8.40
CA PHE A 56 17.62 -9.71 8.76
C PHE A 56 17.67 -10.75 7.62
N CYS A 57 16.83 -10.61 6.58
CA CYS A 57 16.76 -11.55 5.46
C CYS A 57 17.25 -10.90 4.15
N PRO A 58 18.47 -11.23 3.67
CA PRO A 58 19.04 -10.63 2.47
C PRO A 58 18.30 -11.04 1.18
N GLU A 59 17.71 -12.24 1.15
CA GLU A 59 16.92 -12.72 0.01
C GLU A 59 15.65 -11.89 -0.17
N CYS A 60 14.90 -11.68 0.92
CA CYS A 60 13.72 -10.83 0.91
C CYS A 60 14.05 -9.37 0.58
N LYS A 61 15.20 -8.88 1.05
CA LYS A 61 15.67 -7.54 0.68
C LYS A 61 15.94 -7.43 -0.82
N SER A 62 16.63 -8.41 -1.40
CA SER A 62 16.94 -8.45 -2.83
C SER A 62 15.66 -8.56 -3.68
N PHE A 63 14.70 -9.39 -3.26
CA PHE A 63 13.38 -9.47 -3.87
C PHE A 63 12.66 -8.12 -3.85
N PHE A 64 12.63 -7.46 -2.69
CA PHE A 64 11.93 -6.20 -2.52
C PHE A 64 12.55 -5.09 -3.37
N ASP A 65 13.87 -5.01 -3.43
CA ASP A 65 14.59 -4.04 -4.27
C ASP A 65 14.33 -4.28 -5.77
N ALA A 66 14.30 -5.55 -6.20
CA ALA A 66 13.95 -5.92 -7.57
C ALA A 66 12.48 -5.57 -7.90
N TYR A 67 11.56 -5.80 -6.96
CA TYR A 67 10.16 -5.44 -7.10
C TYR A 67 9.98 -3.92 -7.23
N GLN A 68 10.63 -3.13 -6.39
CA GLN A 68 10.64 -1.67 -6.50
C GLN A 68 11.17 -1.20 -7.85
N CYS A 69 12.23 -1.84 -8.35
CA CYS A 69 12.77 -1.57 -9.68
C CYS A 69 11.72 -1.84 -10.77
N ALA A 70 11.04 -3.00 -10.73
CA ALA A 70 10.00 -3.36 -11.69
C ALA A 70 8.82 -2.36 -11.67
N VAL A 71 8.37 -1.94 -10.48
CA VAL A 71 7.31 -0.93 -10.33
C VAL A 71 7.74 0.41 -10.93
N ARG A 72 8.98 0.86 -10.67
CA ARG A 72 9.53 2.08 -11.26
C ARG A 72 9.59 1.97 -12.79
N MET A 73 10.15 0.89 -13.31
CA MET A 73 10.21 0.64 -14.75
C MET A 73 8.83 0.60 -15.40
N GLY A 74 7.84 -0.01 -14.74
CA GLY A 74 6.45 -0.01 -15.20
C GLY A 74 5.89 1.41 -15.30
N LYS A 75 6.10 2.24 -14.26
CA LYS A 75 5.71 3.66 -14.26
C LYS A 75 6.41 4.43 -15.38
N ASP A 76 7.70 4.23 -15.57
CA ASP A 76 8.50 4.91 -16.60
C ASP A 76 8.09 4.48 -18.02
N CYS A 77 7.85 3.19 -18.26
CA CYS A 77 7.35 2.66 -19.53
C CYS A 77 5.95 3.20 -19.86
N MET A 78 5.06 3.35 -18.87
CA MET A 78 3.77 4.02 -19.06
C MET A 78 3.93 5.50 -19.45
N CYS A 79 5.12 6.08 -19.26
CA CYS A 79 5.49 7.45 -19.65
C CYS A 79 6.28 7.53 -20.97
N THR A 80 6.42 6.44 -21.74
CA THR A 80 7.15 6.43 -23.05
C THR A 80 6.29 6.82 -24.27
N GLY A 81 4.97 6.99 -24.10
CA GLY A 81 4.17 7.83 -25.00
C GLY A 81 4.29 9.30 -24.56
N GLU A 82 3.93 10.27 -25.42
CA GLU A 82 3.87 11.70 -25.04
C GLU A 82 3.35 11.85 -23.61
N PRO A 83 3.98 12.67 -22.75
CA PRO A 83 3.66 12.71 -21.34
C PRO A 83 2.16 12.98 -21.15
N ILE A 84 1.40 11.92 -20.81
CA ILE A 84 0.02 12.04 -20.33
C ILE A 84 0.01 12.56 -18.89
N HIS A 85 1.13 13.11 -18.41
CA HIS A 85 1.13 14.17 -17.42
C HIS A 85 0.42 15.39 -18.02
N ARG A 86 -0.88 15.26 -18.24
CA ARG A 86 -1.80 16.39 -18.31
C ARG A 86 -1.58 17.07 -16.98
N LYS A 87 -0.79 18.15 -16.99
CA LYS A 87 -0.51 18.96 -15.80
C LYS A 87 -1.84 19.11 -15.08
N ALA A 88 -1.92 18.57 -13.86
CA ALA A 88 -3.18 18.58 -13.13
C ALA A 88 -3.72 20.02 -13.18
N PRO A 89 -4.99 20.23 -13.57
CA PRO A 89 -5.50 21.58 -13.73
C PRO A 89 -5.31 22.32 -12.41
N GLU A 90 -4.88 23.58 -12.48
CA GLU A 90 -4.56 24.38 -11.29
C GLU A 90 -5.72 24.43 -10.29
N SER A 91 -6.96 24.33 -10.77
CA SER A 91 -8.15 24.20 -9.93
C SER A 91 -8.14 22.96 -9.05
N LEU A 92 -7.71 21.81 -9.57
CA LEU A 92 -7.60 20.55 -8.83
C LEU A 92 -6.45 20.59 -7.83
N ILE A 93 -5.29 21.11 -8.24
CA ILE A 93 -4.13 21.29 -7.34
C ILE A 93 -4.54 22.16 -6.15
N LYS A 94 -5.18 23.32 -6.41
CA LYS A 94 -5.69 24.21 -5.36
C LYS A 94 -6.74 23.54 -4.48
N ALA A 95 -7.64 22.74 -5.06
CA ALA A 95 -8.66 22.03 -4.30
C ALA A 95 -8.04 21.00 -3.33
N VAL A 96 -7.07 20.20 -3.80
CA VAL A 96 -6.35 19.22 -2.96
C VAL A 96 -5.54 19.91 -1.87
N LEU A 97 -4.81 20.97 -2.20
CA LEU A 97 -4.06 21.75 -1.20
C LEU A 97 -4.97 22.38 -0.15
N LYS A 98 -6.14 22.90 -0.57
CA LYS A 98 -7.16 23.44 0.33
C LYS A 98 -7.77 22.36 1.24
N ALA A 99 -8.01 21.16 0.71
CA ALA A 99 -8.52 20.03 1.47
C ALA A 99 -7.48 19.51 2.49
N ARG A 100 -6.22 19.36 2.09
CA ARG A 100 -5.10 18.97 2.98
C ARG A 100 -4.81 20.01 4.07
N GLY A 101 -5.03 21.29 3.79
CA GLY A 101 -4.90 22.38 4.76
C GLY A 101 -6.08 22.50 5.73
N LYS A 102 -7.20 21.82 5.46
CA LYS A 102 -8.41 21.78 6.29
C LYS A 102 -8.49 20.45 7.03
N CYS A 103 -7.63 20.28 8.03
CA CYS A 103 -8.13 19.58 9.20
C CYS A 103 -9.14 20.52 9.88
N CYS A 104 -10.43 20.15 9.75
CA CYS A 104 -11.64 20.71 10.34
C CYS A 104 -12.19 22.04 9.78
N GLY A 105 -13.52 22.11 9.69
CA GLY A 105 -14.28 23.27 9.26
C GLY A 105 -14.16 24.47 10.20
N GLU A 106 -14.26 25.67 9.61
CA GLU A 106 -14.46 27.01 10.18
C GLU A 106 -13.66 27.51 11.42
N LYS A 107 -12.79 26.76 12.09
CA LYS A 107 -12.07 27.26 13.29
C LYS A 107 -10.54 27.40 13.14
N PRO A 108 -9.92 28.44 13.75
CA PRO A 108 -8.47 28.65 13.68
C PRO A 108 -7.68 27.63 14.53
N LYS A 109 -6.47 27.26 14.06
CA LYS A 109 -5.56 26.26 14.66
C LYS A 109 -5.06 26.54 16.08
N SER A 110 -5.44 27.65 16.70
CA SER A 110 -5.09 28.00 18.07
C SER A 110 -6.06 27.42 19.11
N ASP A 111 -7.15 26.78 18.69
CA ASP A 111 -8.09 26.11 19.59
C ASP A 111 -7.51 24.77 20.08
N PRO A 112 -7.31 24.58 21.39
CA PRO A 112 -6.79 23.33 21.97
C PRO A 112 -7.78 22.15 21.88
N ASP A 113 -9.03 22.41 21.46
CA ASP A 113 -10.11 21.41 21.28
C ASP A 113 -10.29 21.00 19.80
N CYS A 114 -9.36 21.37 18.92
CA CYS A 114 -9.36 20.89 17.55
C CYS A 114 -8.88 19.44 17.56
N GLY A 115 -9.82 18.50 17.67
CA GLY A 115 -9.62 17.04 17.75
C GLY A 115 -9.03 16.38 16.49
N CYS A 116 -8.03 17.02 15.88
CA CYS A 116 -7.14 16.39 14.91
C CYS A 116 -6.20 15.48 15.69
N HIS A 117 -6.54 14.20 15.79
CA HIS A 117 -5.55 13.16 16.05
C HIS A 117 -4.78 12.88 14.75
#